data_AF-A0A7C6CC50-F1
#
_entry.id   AF-A0A7C6CC50-F1
#
_cell.length_a   1.000
_cell.length_b   1.000
_cell.length_c   1.000
_cell.angle_alpha   90.00
_cell.angle_beta   90.00
_cell.angle_gamma   90.00
#
_symmetry.space_group_name_H-M   'P 1'
#
loop_
_entity.id
_entity.type
_entity.pdbx_description
1 polymer ?
#
loop_
_entity_poly.entity_id
_entity_poly.type
_entity_poly.pdbx_seq_one_letter_code
_entity_poly.pdbx_strand_id
1 'polypeptide(L)'
;DSQGEDNLFTYFKKAEYVTVSFEVPGAGKYRIVYKAPSATSTTNTAYALTFDNFIITGEKAPTKPIDPETTFYDLDFSQLTNATTYVTTPTEFTVEGLDLERLNANISESGDHKGVVLGIRSGNNWESPYLVVNEKIEATKVEFVVTNWTKDAQFNLNYADHIYIQTSTDGETWTNVKDFKADWDTESSATNTLTIDDLDGSPIYIRLFVESAGEQEGTHQLRLIVKSLKIWTE
;
A
#
# COMPACT_ATOMS: atom_id res chain seq x y z
N ASP A 1 4.26 -20.64 -32.70
CA ASP A 1 4.22 -19.84 -31.46
C ASP A 1 5.41 -18.90 -31.39
N SER A 2 5.33 -17.79 -32.11
CA SER A 2 6.35 -16.73 -32.11
C SER A 2 5.96 -15.67 -31.08
N GLN A 3 6.41 -15.84 -29.84
CA GLN A 3 6.48 -14.70 -28.92
C GLN A 3 7.59 -13.78 -29.44
N GLY A 4 7.28 -12.49 -29.64
CA GLY A 4 8.17 -11.52 -30.28
C GLY A 4 9.54 -11.47 -29.61
N GLU A 5 10.57 -11.91 -30.32
CA GLU A 5 11.96 -11.71 -29.91
C GLU A 5 12.42 -10.37 -30.52
N ASP A 6 12.64 -9.35 -29.69
CA ASP A 6 13.29 -8.11 -30.14
C ASP A 6 14.80 -8.29 -30.18
N ASN A 7 15.38 -8.13 -31.37
CA ASN A 7 16.83 -8.20 -31.54
C ASN A 7 17.48 -6.88 -31.14
N LEU A 8 17.98 -6.81 -29.90
CA LEU A 8 18.63 -5.62 -29.38
C LEU A 8 20.08 -5.43 -29.89
N PHE A 9 20.65 -6.41 -30.60
CA PHE A 9 22.04 -6.30 -31.09
C PHE A 9 22.25 -5.20 -32.12
N THR A 10 21.19 -4.80 -32.82
CA THR A 10 21.25 -3.72 -33.81
C THR A 10 21.55 -2.36 -33.19
N TYR A 11 21.33 -2.20 -31.87
CA TYR A 11 21.58 -0.94 -31.16
C TYR A 11 23.00 -0.81 -30.61
N PHE A 12 23.75 -1.92 -30.47
CA PHE A 12 25.10 -1.88 -29.89
C PHE A 12 26.15 -1.45 -30.91
N LYS A 13 26.99 -0.48 -30.53
CA LYS A 13 28.18 -0.06 -31.27
C LYS A 13 29.44 -0.39 -30.47
N LYS A 14 30.52 -0.73 -31.17
CA LYS A 14 31.78 -1.12 -30.54
C LYS A 14 32.35 0.04 -29.72
N ALA A 15 32.66 -0.23 -28.44
CA ALA A 15 33.31 0.70 -27.51
C ALA A 15 32.48 1.96 -27.15
N GLU A 16 31.16 1.89 -27.28
CA GLU A 16 30.24 2.96 -26.87
C GLU A 16 29.26 2.45 -25.78
N TYR A 17 28.96 3.30 -24.80
CA TYR A 17 27.83 3.07 -23.91
C TYR A 17 26.54 3.38 -24.66
N VAL A 18 25.64 2.42 -24.73
CA VAL A 18 24.32 2.58 -25.35
C VAL A 18 23.26 2.36 -24.29
N THR A 19 22.37 3.33 -24.13
CA THR A 19 21.12 3.11 -23.38
C THR A 19 20.10 2.52 -24.33
N VAL A 20 19.58 1.35 -24.01
CA VAL A 20 18.51 0.68 -24.76
C VAL A 20 17.30 0.59 -23.86
N SER A 21 16.19 1.17 -24.29
CA SER A 21 14.89 1.10 -23.62
C SER A 21 13.95 0.26 -24.47
N PHE A 22 13.20 -0.63 -23.83
CA PHE A 22 12.17 -1.44 -24.48
C PHE A 22 10.95 -1.50 -23.56
N GLU A 23 9.77 -1.52 -24.16
CA GLU A 23 8.53 -1.73 -23.43
C GLU A 23 8.38 -3.22 -23.11
N VAL A 24 7.97 -3.51 -21.88
CA VAL A 24 7.73 -4.87 -21.42
C VAL A 24 6.22 -5.09 -21.41
N PRO A 25 5.66 -5.90 -22.33
CA PRO A 25 4.22 -6.09 -22.42
C PRO A 25 3.76 -7.00 -21.26
N GLY A 26 3.33 -6.38 -20.17
CA GLY A 26 2.66 -7.03 -19.04
C GLY A 26 3.55 -7.39 -17.85
N ALA A 27 2.95 -8.11 -16.88
CA ALA A 27 3.64 -8.66 -15.73
C ALA A 27 4.24 -10.04 -16.05
N GLY A 28 5.45 -10.33 -15.56
CA GLY A 28 6.06 -11.64 -15.73
C GLY A 28 7.51 -11.74 -15.31
N LYS A 29 8.07 -12.96 -15.42
CA LYS A 29 9.50 -13.19 -15.32
C LYS A 29 10.12 -13.03 -16.69
N TYR A 30 10.92 -11.99 -16.89
CA TYR A 30 11.63 -11.75 -18.13
C TYR A 30 13.06 -12.31 -18.06
N ARG A 31 13.58 -12.72 -19.21
CA ARG A 31 14.96 -13.20 -19.36
C ARG A 31 15.60 -12.50 -20.54
N ILE A 32 16.76 -11.89 -20.33
CA ILE A 32 17.64 -11.46 -21.41
C ILE A 32 18.41 -12.70 -21.88
N VAL A 33 18.22 -13.09 -23.14
CA VAL A 33 18.89 -14.26 -23.71
C VAL A 33 19.93 -13.79 -24.73
N TYR A 34 21.21 -13.98 -24.39
CA TYR A 34 22.29 -13.86 -25.36
C TYR A 34 22.36 -15.13 -26.22
N LYS A 35 21.95 -15.06 -27.49
CA LYS A 35 22.19 -16.13 -28.47
C LYS A 35 23.40 -15.73 -29.32
N ALA A 36 24.55 -16.36 -29.07
CA ALA A 36 25.73 -16.16 -29.92
C ALA A 36 25.40 -16.63 -31.36
N PRO A 37 25.58 -15.79 -32.40
CA PRO A 37 25.46 -16.25 -33.76
C PRO A 37 26.60 -17.23 -34.05
N SER A 38 26.26 -18.51 -34.17
CA SER A 38 27.10 -19.58 -34.75
C SER A 38 28.58 -19.55 -34.35
N ALA A 39 28.87 -19.55 -33.05
CA ALA A 39 30.24 -19.75 -32.58
C ALA A 39 30.61 -21.24 -32.73
N THR A 40 31.51 -21.56 -33.67
CA THR A 40 32.05 -22.92 -33.86
C THR A 40 33.10 -23.30 -32.79
N SER A 41 33.40 -22.40 -31.85
CA SER A 41 34.40 -22.53 -30.78
C SER A 41 33.98 -21.73 -29.54
N THR A 42 34.25 -22.27 -28.35
CA THR A 42 33.97 -21.65 -27.04
C THR A 42 35.04 -20.66 -26.57
N THR A 43 36.11 -20.43 -27.35
CA THR A 43 37.20 -19.50 -26.96
C THR A 43 36.95 -18.03 -27.31
N ASN A 44 35.74 -17.66 -27.73
CA ASN A 44 35.43 -16.30 -28.18
C ASN A 44 35.29 -15.30 -27.01
N THR A 45 36.43 -14.78 -26.54
CA THR A 45 36.54 -13.51 -25.79
C THR A 45 36.28 -12.27 -26.65
N ALA A 46 35.94 -12.44 -27.93
CA ALA A 46 35.76 -11.34 -28.89
C ALA A 46 34.52 -10.47 -28.62
N TYR A 47 33.56 -10.94 -27.82
CA TYR A 47 32.33 -10.22 -27.50
C TYR A 47 32.08 -10.27 -25.99
N ALA A 48 32.69 -9.34 -25.26
CA ALA A 48 32.31 -9.05 -23.89
C ALA A 48 31.22 -7.97 -23.90
N LEU A 49 30.00 -8.34 -23.49
CA LEU A 49 28.96 -7.38 -23.13
C LEU A 49 29.13 -7.11 -21.63
N THR A 50 29.59 -5.91 -21.29
CA THR A 50 29.64 -5.46 -19.90
C THR A 50 28.39 -4.64 -19.63
N PHE A 51 27.60 -5.07 -18.65
CA PHE A 51 26.48 -4.30 -18.13
C PHE A 51 26.98 -3.56 -16.89
N ASP A 52 26.87 -2.24 -16.88
CA ASP A 52 27.16 -1.39 -15.73
C ASP A 52 25.88 -0.63 -15.35
N ASN A 53 25.60 -0.50 -14.06
CA ASN A 53 24.38 0.14 -13.54
C ASN A 53 23.06 -0.39 -14.14
N PHE A 54 22.84 -1.70 -14.10
CA PHE A 54 21.56 -2.29 -14.53
C PHE A 54 20.43 -1.91 -13.55
N ILE A 55 19.54 -1.03 -14.00
CA ILE A 55 18.34 -0.62 -13.26
C ILE A 55 17.13 -1.19 -14.00
N ILE A 56 16.39 -2.10 -13.35
CA ILE A 56 15.04 -2.47 -13.79
C ILE A 56 14.08 -1.49 -13.13
N THR A 57 13.52 -0.57 -13.91
CA THR A 57 12.33 0.18 -13.52
C THR A 57 11.13 -0.49 -14.14
N GLY A 58 10.27 -1.07 -13.32
CA GLY A 58 8.98 -1.59 -13.77
C GLY A 58 7.93 -1.21 -12.74
N GLU A 59 6.82 -0.64 -13.21
CA GLU A 59 5.60 -0.63 -12.42
C GLU A 59 5.15 -2.08 -12.25
N LYS A 60 4.96 -2.51 -11.00
CA LYS A 60 4.39 -3.81 -10.68
C LYS A 60 2.97 -3.82 -11.21
N ALA A 61 2.76 -4.35 -12.41
CA ALA A 61 1.40 -4.59 -12.89
C ALA A 61 0.68 -5.54 -11.90
N PRO A 62 -0.53 -5.18 -11.44
CA PRO A 62 -1.24 -5.91 -10.39
C PRO A 62 -1.48 -7.36 -10.79
N THR A 63 -1.25 -8.27 -9.85
CA THR A 63 -1.45 -9.70 -10.08
C THR A 63 -2.93 -10.08 -10.03
N LYS A 64 -3.50 -10.25 -11.24
CA LYS A 64 -4.64 -11.14 -11.61
C LYS A 64 -6.06 -10.52 -11.62
N PRO A 65 -6.98 -11.16 -12.38
CA PRO A 65 -7.52 -10.68 -13.64
C PRO A 65 -8.44 -9.47 -13.48
N ILE A 66 -8.16 -8.43 -14.27
CA ILE A 66 -8.92 -7.19 -14.37
C ILE A 66 -10.19 -7.47 -15.18
N ASP A 67 -11.34 -7.24 -14.55
CA ASP A 67 -12.57 -6.87 -15.25
C ASP A 67 -12.28 -5.50 -15.90
N PRO A 68 -12.39 -5.33 -17.23
CA PRO A 68 -11.64 -4.30 -17.95
C PRO A 68 -12.01 -2.82 -17.73
N GLU A 69 -12.77 -2.45 -16.70
CA GLU A 69 -13.18 -1.05 -16.47
C GLU A 69 -13.20 -0.65 -14.97
N THR A 70 -12.27 -1.12 -14.15
CA THR A 70 -12.07 -0.56 -12.79
C THR A 70 -10.59 -0.34 -12.54
N THR A 71 -10.14 0.92 -12.44
CA THR A 71 -8.82 1.20 -11.90
C THR A 71 -8.86 0.86 -10.41
N PHE A 72 -7.88 0.11 -9.93
CA PHE A 72 -7.89 -0.47 -8.58
C PHE A 72 -6.57 -0.21 -7.87
N TYR A 73 -6.62 0.53 -6.76
CA TYR A 73 -5.50 0.65 -5.84
C TYR A 73 -5.52 -0.53 -4.87
N ASP A 74 -4.40 -1.24 -4.70
CA ASP A 74 -4.24 -2.36 -3.73
C ASP A 74 -3.00 -2.13 -2.86
N LEU A 75 -3.14 -1.25 -1.87
CA LEU A 75 -2.02 -0.82 -1.06
C LEU A 75 -1.75 -1.84 0.04
N ASP A 76 -0.66 -2.60 -0.10
CA ASP A 76 -0.19 -3.53 0.93
C ASP A 76 0.76 -2.84 1.93
N PHE A 77 0.27 -2.59 3.14
CA PHE A 77 1.05 -1.98 4.20
C PHE A 77 1.95 -2.98 4.94
N SER A 78 1.82 -4.28 4.70
CA SER A 78 2.63 -5.31 5.35
C SER A 78 4.10 -5.30 4.92
N GLN A 79 4.42 -4.65 3.79
CA GLN A 79 5.78 -4.53 3.26
C GLN A 79 6.48 -3.25 3.69
N LEU A 80 5.82 -2.37 4.45
CA LEU A 80 6.43 -1.11 4.88
C LEU A 80 7.55 -1.37 5.90
N THR A 81 8.73 -0.82 5.61
CA THR A 81 9.95 -0.96 6.45
C THR A 81 10.58 0.38 6.81
N ASN A 82 9.87 1.48 6.61
CA ASN A 82 10.36 2.83 6.89
C ASN A 82 9.35 3.53 7.81
N ALA A 83 9.81 4.47 8.64
CA ALA A 83 8.99 5.28 9.54
C ALA A 83 8.26 4.53 10.69
N THR A 84 9.03 3.72 11.43
CA THR A 84 8.56 2.98 12.62
C THR A 84 8.31 3.83 13.86
N THR A 85 8.78 5.08 13.86
CA THR A 85 8.49 6.03 14.94
C THR A 85 7.00 6.34 15.01
N TYR A 86 6.48 6.41 16.23
CA TYR A 86 5.13 6.87 16.49
C TYR A 86 5.04 8.38 16.28
N VAL A 87 4.10 8.81 15.44
CA VAL A 87 3.88 10.21 15.10
C VAL A 87 2.62 10.73 15.76
N THR A 88 2.70 11.97 16.18
CA THR A 88 1.73 12.68 17.01
C THR A 88 1.16 13.91 16.33
N THR A 89 1.65 14.17 15.13
CA THR A 89 1.23 15.22 14.22
C THR A 89 0.99 14.57 12.86
N PRO A 90 0.16 15.17 12.01
CA PRO A 90 -0.04 14.68 10.64
C PRO A 90 1.31 14.44 9.96
N THR A 91 1.49 13.24 9.42
CA THR A 91 2.75 12.83 8.77
C THR A 91 2.46 12.06 7.50
N GLU A 92 2.98 12.58 6.39
CA GLU A 92 2.82 12.02 5.06
C GLU A 92 3.78 10.85 4.78
N PHE A 93 3.34 9.93 3.92
CA PHE A 93 4.14 8.85 3.34
C PHE A 93 3.48 8.33 2.07
N THR A 94 4.27 7.81 1.14
CA THR A 94 3.75 7.29 -0.14
C THR A 94 3.80 5.77 -0.17
N VAL A 95 2.74 5.13 -0.67
CA VAL A 95 2.68 3.68 -0.89
C VAL A 95 2.16 3.42 -2.29
N GLU A 96 2.93 2.66 -3.09
CA GLU A 96 2.59 2.32 -4.48
C GLU A 96 2.15 3.54 -5.33
N GLY A 97 2.75 4.71 -5.09
CA GLY A 97 2.49 5.95 -5.83
C GLY A 97 1.32 6.79 -5.32
N LEU A 98 0.60 6.32 -4.29
CA LEU A 98 -0.46 7.08 -3.63
C LEU A 98 0.06 7.77 -2.37
N ASP A 99 -0.25 9.06 -2.22
CA ASP A 99 0.14 9.82 -1.03
C ASP A 99 -0.87 9.60 0.10
N LEU A 100 -0.35 9.18 1.25
CA LEU A 100 -1.13 8.94 2.46
C LEU A 100 -0.63 9.81 3.59
N GLU A 101 -1.50 10.07 4.56
CA GLU A 101 -1.15 10.74 5.80
C GLU A 101 -1.70 9.95 6.99
N ARG A 102 -0.96 9.98 8.09
CA ARG A 102 -1.36 9.33 9.34
C ARG A 102 -1.19 10.28 10.52
N LEU A 103 -2.03 10.09 11.53
CA LEU A 103 -1.95 10.76 12.83
C LEU A 103 -2.10 9.74 13.96
N ASN A 104 -1.35 9.93 15.04
CA ASN A 104 -1.36 9.07 16.22
C ASN A 104 -1.15 7.60 15.83
N ALA A 105 -0.13 7.39 15.01
CA ALA A 105 0.15 6.13 14.33
C ALA A 105 1.64 5.84 14.24
N ASN A 106 2.00 4.57 14.03
CA ASN A 106 3.35 4.16 13.64
C ASN A 106 3.30 3.10 12.54
N ILE A 107 4.40 2.86 11.83
CA ILE A 107 4.53 1.68 10.96
C ILE A 107 5.17 0.60 11.82
N SER A 108 4.65 -0.60 11.75
CA SER A 108 5.21 -1.74 12.47
C SER A 108 5.85 -2.69 11.48
N GLU A 109 7.04 -3.16 11.82
CA GLU A 109 7.79 -4.19 11.08
C GLU A 109 7.81 -5.53 11.81
N SER A 110 7.15 -5.61 12.97
CA SER A 110 7.28 -6.73 13.89
C SER A 110 6.37 -7.89 13.51
N GLY A 111 6.95 -9.01 13.07
CA GLY A 111 6.28 -10.31 12.92
C GLY A 111 4.92 -10.23 12.19
N ASP A 112 3.89 -10.76 12.83
CA ASP A 112 2.51 -10.74 12.30
C ASP A 112 1.82 -9.39 12.46
N HIS A 113 2.48 -8.41 13.08
CA HIS A 113 1.96 -7.07 13.33
C HIS A 113 2.44 -6.04 12.31
N LYS A 114 2.89 -6.47 11.12
CA LYS A 114 3.30 -5.56 10.05
C LYS A 114 2.13 -4.73 9.52
N GLY A 115 2.33 -3.44 9.29
CA GLY A 115 1.28 -2.52 8.79
C GLY A 115 1.31 -1.15 9.44
N VAL A 116 0.31 -0.32 9.13
CA VAL A 116 0.09 0.96 9.80
C VAL A 116 -0.68 0.72 11.09
N VAL A 117 -0.07 1.05 12.22
CA VAL A 117 -0.66 0.89 13.55
C VAL A 117 -1.30 2.21 13.95
N LEU A 118 -2.62 2.27 13.90
CA LEU A 118 -3.39 3.34 14.53
C LEU A 118 -3.47 3.04 16.03
N GLY A 119 -3.16 4.02 16.88
CA GLY A 119 -3.19 3.74 18.31
C GLY A 119 -3.35 4.94 19.22
N ILE A 120 -3.92 4.66 20.39
CA ILE A 120 -4.14 5.59 21.50
C ILE A 120 -3.23 5.13 22.65
N ARG A 121 -2.34 6.01 23.13
CA ARG A 121 -1.30 5.73 24.14
C ARG A 121 -1.50 6.62 25.39
N SER A 122 -1.05 6.21 26.59
CA SER A 122 -1.23 7.04 27.80
C SER A 122 -0.62 8.42 27.68
N GLY A 123 -1.16 9.36 28.46
CA GLY A 123 -0.41 10.54 28.90
C GLY A 123 -0.46 11.71 27.92
N ASN A 124 -1.29 11.62 26.88
CA ASN A 124 -1.62 12.78 26.06
C ASN A 124 -3.14 12.83 25.88
N ASN A 125 -3.68 14.04 25.85
CA ASN A 125 -4.99 14.32 25.28
C ASN A 125 -4.86 14.13 23.76
N TRP A 126 -4.98 12.89 23.30
CA TRP A 126 -4.78 12.59 21.88
C TRP A 126 -6.03 12.93 21.08
N GLU A 127 -5.78 13.66 20.00
CA GLU A 127 -6.66 13.67 18.84
C GLU A 127 -6.90 12.23 18.35
N SER A 128 -8.05 12.00 17.71
CA SER A 128 -8.42 10.68 17.20
C SER A 128 -7.46 10.21 16.10
N PRO A 129 -6.90 8.97 16.17
CA PRO A 129 -5.97 8.50 15.16
C PRO A 129 -6.67 8.24 13.83
N TYR A 130 -5.93 8.46 12.74
CA TYR A 130 -6.42 8.19 11.39
C TYR A 130 -5.32 7.76 10.43
N LEU A 131 -5.78 7.14 9.34
CA LEU A 131 -5.04 6.94 8.11
C LEU A 131 -5.90 7.47 6.96
N VAL A 132 -5.39 8.45 6.22
CA VAL A 132 -6.10 9.14 5.13
C VAL A 132 -5.33 9.01 3.83
N VAL A 133 -6.06 8.89 2.73
CA VAL A 133 -5.55 9.14 1.39
C VAL A 133 -5.46 10.65 1.22
N ASN A 134 -4.25 11.19 1.07
CA ASN A 134 -3.99 12.64 1.10
C ASN A 134 -4.25 13.34 -0.25
N GLU A 135 -5.12 12.74 -1.06
CA GLU A 135 -5.56 13.24 -2.35
C GLU A 135 -6.99 12.79 -2.63
N LYS A 136 -7.65 13.45 -3.59
CA LYS A 136 -8.99 13.04 -4.01
C LYS A 136 -8.91 11.85 -4.94
N ILE A 137 -9.77 10.86 -4.71
CA ILE A 137 -9.91 9.69 -5.57
C ILE A 137 -11.39 9.53 -5.97
N GLU A 138 -11.61 9.18 -7.24
CA GLU A 138 -12.92 8.81 -7.80
C GLU A 138 -13.31 7.39 -7.39
N ALA A 139 -13.61 7.18 -6.11
CA ALA A 139 -13.88 5.85 -5.58
C ALA A 139 -15.36 5.45 -5.73
N THR A 140 -15.61 4.22 -6.15
CA THR A 140 -16.93 3.57 -6.08
C THR A 140 -17.02 2.56 -4.94
N LYS A 141 -15.87 2.02 -4.51
CA LYS A 141 -15.76 1.12 -3.37
C LYS A 141 -14.44 1.32 -2.65
N VAL A 142 -14.46 1.16 -1.32
CA VAL A 142 -13.27 1.18 -0.47
C VAL A 142 -13.31 0.00 0.50
N GLU A 143 -12.16 -0.64 0.71
CA GLU A 143 -11.97 -1.69 1.70
C GLU A 143 -10.69 -1.47 2.50
N PHE A 144 -10.83 -1.33 3.83
CA PHE A 144 -9.70 -1.40 4.75
C PHE A 144 -9.65 -2.79 5.39
N VAL A 145 -8.48 -3.42 5.39
CA VAL A 145 -8.25 -4.67 6.12
C VAL A 145 -7.48 -4.36 7.38
N VAL A 146 -8.06 -4.67 8.54
CA VAL A 146 -7.53 -4.27 9.85
C VAL A 146 -7.46 -5.46 10.79
N THR A 147 -6.35 -5.62 11.51
CA THR A 147 -6.17 -6.71 12.48
C THR A 147 -5.95 -6.18 13.89
N ASN A 148 -6.37 -6.97 14.89
CA ASN A 148 -6.13 -6.68 16.30
C ASN A 148 -4.63 -6.87 16.68
N TRP A 149 -4.05 -5.95 17.45
CA TRP A 149 -2.63 -6.04 17.88
C TRP A 149 -2.39 -7.07 19.01
N THR A 150 -3.36 -7.36 19.87
CA THR A 150 -3.21 -8.32 20.98
C THR A 150 -4.38 -9.29 21.08
N LYS A 151 -4.26 -10.22 22.03
CA LYS A 151 -5.33 -11.12 22.48
C LYS A 151 -6.49 -10.41 23.19
N ASP A 152 -6.35 -9.12 23.48
CA ASP A 152 -7.31 -8.35 24.27
C ASP A 152 -8.03 -7.31 23.40
N ALA A 153 -8.48 -7.71 22.20
CA ALA A 153 -9.16 -6.80 21.27
C ALA A 153 -10.37 -6.12 21.93
N GLN A 154 -11.16 -6.85 22.72
CA GLN A 154 -12.29 -6.30 23.46
C GLN A 154 -11.88 -5.19 24.43
N PHE A 155 -10.77 -5.37 25.15
CA PHE A 155 -10.22 -4.33 26.02
C PHE A 155 -9.78 -3.13 25.19
N ASN A 156 -9.12 -3.36 24.06
CA ASN A 156 -8.63 -2.30 23.21
C ASN A 156 -9.78 -1.46 22.61
N LEU A 157 -10.88 -2.09 22.23
CA LEU A 157 -12.05 -1.39 21.67
C LEU A 157 -12.79 -0.51 22.68
N ASN A 158 -12.61 -0.69 23.98
CA ASN A 158 -13.19 0.22 24.98
C ASN A 158 -12.62 1.64 24.89
N TYR A 159 -11.53 1.83 24.13
CA TYR A 159 -10.84 3.11 23.96
C TYR A 159 -11.15 3.80 22.63
N ALA A 160 -11.89 3.13 21.75
CA ALA A 160 -12.49 3.75 20.58
C ALA A 160 -13.97 3.94 20.88
N ASP A 161 -14.53 5.14 20.80
CA ASP A 161 -15.98 5.35 20.86
C ASP A 161 -16.65 4.82 19.60
N HIS A 162 -16.01 5.04 18.45
CA HIS A 162 -16.46 4.61 17.14
C HIS A 162 -15.27 4.31 16.20
N ILE A 163 -15.50 3.49 15.17
CA ILE A 163 -14.50 3.22 14.12
C ILE A 163 -15.16 3.47 12.79
N TYR A 164 -14.79 4.55 12.12
CA TYR A 164 -15.44 5.01 10.90
C TYR A 164 -14.56 4.84 9.67
N ILE A 165 -15.21 4.54 8.55
CA ILE A 165 -14.75 5.09 7.27
C ILE A 165 -15.43 6.45 7.11
N GLN A 166 -14.62 7.48 6.87
CA GLN A 166 -15.07 8.85 6.64
C GLN A 166 -14.66 9.32 5.25
N THR A 167 -15.46 10.21 4.68
CA THR A 167 -15.18 10.87 3.40
C THR A 167 -15.22 12.38 3.55
N SER A 168 -14.53 13.07 2.64
CA SER A 168 -14.52 14.54 2.59
C SER A 168 -14.39 15.04 1.16
N THR A 169 -15.02 16.19 0.87
CA THR A 169 -14.88 16.86 -0.43
C THR A 169 -13.84 17.98 -0.42
N ASP A 170 -13.36 18.38 0.76
CA ASP A 170 -12.46 19.52 0.98
C ASP A 170 -11.19 19.15 1.77
N GLY A 171 -11.13 17.97 2.39
CA GLY A 171 -10.05 17.52 3.27
C GLY A 171 -10.16 18.02 4.72
N GLU A 172 -11.12 18.90 5.01
CA GLU A 172 -11.27 19.57 6.31
C GLU A 172 -12.53 19.11 7.03
N THR A 173 -13.65 19.04 6.30
CA THR A 173 -14.96 18.63 6.82
C THR A 173 -15.21 17.17 6.47
N TRP A 174 -15.40 16.33 7.48
CA TRP A 174 -15.50 14.88 7.33
C TRP A 174 -16.91 14.37 7.63
N THR A 175 -17.40 13.46 6.80
CA THR A 175 -18.69 12.78 6.95
C THR A 175 -18.47 11.33 7.36
N ASN A 176 -19.17 10.88 8.41
CA ASN A 176 -19.18 9.48 8.83
C ASN A 176 -20.04 8.66 7.87
N VAL A 177 -19.42 7.76 7.09
CA VAL A 177 -20.17 6.91 6.15
C VAL A 177 -20.74 5.69 6.88
N LYS A 178 -19.89 4.98 7.63
CA LYS A 178 -20.28 3.79 8.38
C LYS A 178 -19.42 3.63 9.63
N ASP A 179 -20.07 3.29 10.74
CA ASP A 179 -19.41 2.81 11.96
C ASP A 179 -19.27 1.29 11.92
N PHE A 180 -18.10 0.79 12.24
CA PHE A 180 -17.75 -0.63 12.23
C PHE A 180 -17.54 -1.19 13.63
N LYS A 181 -17.59 -0.37 14.68
CA LYS A 181 -17.25 -0.82 16.04
C LYS A 181 -18.18 -1.93 16.55
N ALA A 182 -19.48 -1.84 16.26
CA ALA A 182 -20.47 -2.82 16.72
C ALA A 182 -20.30 -4.20 16.06
N ASP A 183 -19.81 -4.22 14.82
CA ASP A 183 -19.61 -5.43 14.03
C ASP A 183 -18.17 -5.98 14.14
N TRP A 184 -17.34 -5.38 15.02
CA TRP A 184 -15.93 -5.71 15.12
C TRP A 184 -15.72 -7.11 15.68
N ASP A 185 -14.98 -7.93 14.94
CA ASP A 185 -14.50 -9.21 15.41
C ASP A 185 -13.39 -9.01 16.46
N THR A 186 -13.73 -9.39 17.68
CA THR A 186 -12.91 -9.26 18.88
C THR A 186 -12.06 -10.50 19.15
N GLU A 187 -12.12 -11.52 18.29
CA GLU A 187 -11.22 -12.65 18.41
C GLU A 187 -9.75 -12.18 18.30
N SER A 188 -8.90 -12.89 19.03
CA SER A 188 -7.46 -12.59 19.04
C SER A 188 -6.91 -12.64 17.63
N SER A 189 -6.26 -11.55 17.20
CA SER A 189 -5.67 -11.43 15.87
C SER A 189 -6.69 -11.58 14.72
N ALA A 190 -7.99 -11.42 15.00
CA ALA A 190 -9.02 -11.39 13.97
C ALA A 190 -8.73 -10.33 12.92
N THR A 191 -9.09 -10.66 11.68
CA THR A 191 -9.04 -9.74 10.55
C THR A 191 -10.44 -9.20 10.32
N ASN A 192 -10.57 -7.89 10.44
CA ASN A 192 -11.77 -7.13 10.15
C ASN A 192 -11.65 -6.48 8.78
N THR A 193 -12.67 -6.68 7.94
CA THR A 193 -12.74 -6.06 6.61
C THR A 193 -13.82 -4.99 6.65
N LEU A 194 -13.40 -3.73 6.57
CA LEU A 194 -14.30 -2.57 6.61
C LEU A 194 -14.57 -2.13 5.18
N THR A 195 -15.81 -2.23 4.72
CA THR A 195 -16.19 -1.95 3.33
C THR A 195 -17.28 -0.90 3.24
N ILE A 196 -17.10 0.03 2.30
CA ILE A 196 -18.14 0.89 1.70
C ILE A 196 -18.17 0.55 0.20
N ASP A 197 -19.34 0.23 -0.36
CA ASP A 197 -19.50 -0.25 -1.73
C ASP A 197 -20.57 0.50 -2.54
N ASP A 198 -21.00 1.66 -2.05
CA ASP A 198 -22.04 2.52 -2.62
C ASP A 198 -21.59 3.98 -2.81
N LEU A 199 -20.29 4.20 -3.08
CA LEU A 199 -19.79 5.53 -3.43
C LEU A 199 -20.13 5.87 -4.88
N ASP A 200 -20.37 7.15 -5.16
CA ASP A 200 -20.89 7.64 -6.44
C ASP A 200 -19.82 7.89 -7.52
N GLY A 201 -18.55 7.55 -7.25
CA GLY A 201 -17.43 7.78 -8.16
C GLY A 201 -16.95 9.23 -8.19
N SER A 202 -17.51 10.14 -7.39
CA SER A 202 -17.02 11.52 -7.35
C SER A 202 -15.65 11.63 -6.65
N PRO A 203 -14.78 12.60 -7.04
CA PRO A 203 -13.49 12.79 -6.39
C PRO A 203 -13.62 13.19 -4.91
N ILE A 204 -13.22 12.30 -4.00
CA ILE A 204 -13.31 12.48 -2.56
C ILE A 204 -12.03 12.08 -1.84
N TYR A 205 -11.78 12.68 -0.68
CA TYR A 205 -10.83 12.16 0.30
C TYR A 205 -11.48 11.05 1.11
N ILE A 206 -10.68 10.06 1.49
CA ILE A 206 -11.13 8.89 2.26
C ILE A 206 -10.18 8.64 3.41
N ARG A 207 -10.72 8.37 4.61
CA ARG A 207 -9.90 7.96 5.75
C ARG A 207 -10.55 6.87 6.59
N LEU A 208 -9.71 6.04 7.18
CA LEU A 208 -10.06 5.25 8.36
C LEU A 208 -9.80 6.11 9.59
N PHE A 209 -10.83 6.34 10.39
CA PHE A 209 -10.80 7.21 11.57
C PHE A 209 -11.30 6.44 12.79
N VAL A 210 -10.55 6.52 13.88
CA VAL A 210 -10.95 5.93 15.16
C VAL A 210 -11.26 7.06 16.12
N GLU A 211 -12.54 7.23 16.45
CA GLU A 211 -12.94 8.22 17.44
C GLU A 211 -12.50 7.78 18.83
N SER A 212 -11.69 8.61 19.51
CA SER A 212 -11.20 8.31 20.86
C SER A 212 -12.33 8.40 21.89
N ALA A 213 -12.39 7.43 22.82
CA ALA A 213 -13.37 7.41 23.93
C ALA A 213 -13.07 8.40 25.09
N GLY A 214 -12.22 9.41 24.85
CA GLY A 214 -11.87 10.44 25.83
C GLY A 214 -10.57 10.19 26.61
N GLU A 215 -10.44 10.84 27.77
CA GLU A 215 -9.22 10.81 28.60
C GLU A 215 -8.89 9.43 29.16
N GLN A 216 -7.60 9.09 29.19
CA GLN A 216 -7.11 7.73 29.42
C GLN A 216 -5.96 7.66 30.43
N GLU A 217 -6.08 6.79 31.44
CA GLU A 217 -5.08 6.66 32.50
C GLU A 217 -4.01 5.53 32.30
N GLY A 218 -3.92 4.88 31.12
CA GLY A 218 -3.05 3.70 30.90
C GLY A 218 -2.21 3.66 29.60
N THR A 219 -1.05 2.98 29.63
CA THR A 219 0.10 3.15 28.69
C THR A 219 -0.10 2.73 27.24
N HIS A 220 -0.88 1.69 26.97
CA HIS A 220 -1.19 1.23 25.62
C HIS A 220 -2.61 0.68 25.59
N GLN A 221 -3.52 1.44 25.02
CA GLN A 221 -4.93 1.18 25.21
C GLN A 221 -5.60 0.74 23.92
N LEU A 222 -5.39 1.42 22.79
CA LEU A 222 -5.84 0.93 21.48
C LEU A 222 -4.66 0.75 20.53
N ARG A 223 -4.63 -0.38 19.82
CA ARG A 223 -3.75 -0.63 18.67
C ARG A 223 -4.50 -1.44 17.62
N LEU A 224 -4.81 -0.79 16.50
CA LEU A 224 -5.39 -1.41 15.31
C LEU A 224 -4.36 -1.38 14.19
N ILE A 225 -4.18 -2.51 13.51
CA ILE A 225 -3.16 -2.65 12.46
C ILE A 225 -3.85 -2.67 11.12
N VAL A 226 -3.74 -1.59 10.37
CA VAL A 226 -4.18 -1.55 8.98
C VAL A 226 -3.16 -2.32 8.14
N LYS A 227 -3.62 -3.42 7.54
CA LYS A 227 -2.84 -4.32 6.70
C LYS A 227 -2.85 -3.87 5.25
N SER A 228 -4.00 -3.46 4.76
CA SER A 228 -4.14 -2.99 3.39
C SER A 228 -5.30 -2.01 3.23
N LEU A 229 -5.23 -1.24 2.16
CA LEU A 229 -6.30 -0.39 1.65
C LEU A 229 -6.52 -0.73 0.19
N LYS A 230 -7.77 -1.01 -0.16
CA LYS A 230 -8.21 -1.29 -1.52
C LYS A 230 -9.24 -0.26 -1.95
N ILE A 231 -9.07 0.30 -3.14
CA ILE A 231 -9.96 1.32 -3.68
C ILE A 231 -10.29 0.95 -5.10
N TRP A 232 -11.58 0.82 -5.41
CA TRP A 232 -12.07 0.65 -6.77
C TRP A 232 -12.54 2.00 -7.28
N THR A 233 -12.11 2.36 -8.49
CA THR A 233 -12.57 3.52 -9.24
C THR A 233 -13.25 3.05 -10.52
N GLU A 234 -14.11 3.88 -11.08
CA GLU A 234 -14.57 3.69 -12.47
C GLU A 234 -13.46 3.97 -13.49
#